data_AF-I4B8R6-F1
#
_entry.id   AF-I4B8R6-F1
#
_cell.length_a   1.000
_cell.length_b   1.000
_cell.length_c   1.000
_cell.angle_alpha   90.00
_cell.angle_beta   90.00
_cell.angle_gamma   90.00
#
_symmetry.space_group_name_H-M   'P 1'
#
loop_
_entity.id
_entity.type
_entity.pdbx_description
1 polymer ?
#
loop_
_entity_poly.entity_id
_entity_poly.type
_entity_poly.pdbx_seq_one_letter_code
_entity_poly.pdbx_strand_id
1 'polypeptide(L)' 'MRYLKSAMPVPGKGTAFMLYEIEGENTIVRMLTHIPEVNEIKLYPNPKVKSLFQPERLDEAAKEEFEYIWDMGSSAGS' A
#
# COMPACT_ATOMS: atom_id res chain seq x y z
N MET A 1 -3.52 -9.84 -11.09
CA MET A 1 -3.06 -8.90 -10.05
C MET A 1 -2.84 -9.66 -8.76
N ARG A 2 -1.77 -9.34 -8.04
CA ARG A 2 -1.54 -9.79 -6.66
C ARG A 2 -1.44 -8.56 -5.77
N TYR A 3 -1.84 -8.71 -4.51
CA TYR A 3 -1.77 -7.64 -3.53
C TYR A 3 -0.82 -8.07 -2.43
N LEU A 4 0.12 -7.20 -2.09
CA LEU A 4 1.14 -7.47 -1.09
C LEU A 4 1.19 -6.32 -0.09
N LYS A 5 1.63 -6.61 1.12
CA LYS A 5 1.80 -5.59 2.16
C LYS A 5 3.01 -5.81 3.04
N SER A 6 3.42 -4.73 3.70
CA SER A 6 4.37 -4.78 4.80
C SER A 6 3.93 -3.83 5.89
N ALA A 7 4.35 -4.12 7.13
CA ALA A 7 4.12 -3.28 8.29
C ALA A 7 5.47 -2.78 8.81
N MET A 8 5.57 -1.48 9.07
CA MET A 8 6.74 -0.87 9.70
C MET A 8 6.32 0.07 10.82
N PRO A 9 6.91 -0.02 12.02
CA PRO A 9 6.67 0.94 13.08
C PRO A 9 7.26 2.31 12.71
N VAL A 10 6.46 3.37 12.87
CA VAL A 10 6.86 4.76 12.66
C VAL A 10 6.84 5.48 14.01
N PRO A 11 8.01 5.93 14.52
CA PRO A 11 8.08 6.64 15.79
C PRO A 11 7.12 7.84 15.84
N GLY A 12 6.28 7.88 16.87
CA GLY A 12 5.30 8.95 17.08
C GLY A 12 4.05 8.90 16.19
N LYS A 13 3.92 7.94 15.28
CA LYS A 13 2.74 7.80 14.41
C LYS A 13 2.02 6.45 14.47
N GLY A 14 2.64 5.40 14.97
CA GLY A 14 2.06 4.06 15.00
C GLY A 14 2.61 3.17 13.88
N THR A 15 1.82 2.24 13.37
CA THR A 15 2.27 1.29 12.35
C THR A 15 1.88 1.76 10.96
N ALA A 16 2.88 1.95 10.10
CA ALA A 16 2.66 2.20 8.68
C ALA A 16 2.50 0.87 7.93
N PHE A 17 1.37 0.73 7.26
CA PHE A 17 1.11 -0.34 6.30
C PHE A 17 1.39 0.19 4.91
N MET A 18 2.34 -0.42 4.22
CA MET A 18 2.55 -0.19 2.79
C MET A 18 1.90 -1.32 2.03
N LEU A 19 0.97 -1.01 1.14
CA LEU A 19 0.28 -1.98 0.30
C LEU A 19 0.59 -1.73 -1.17
N TYR A 20 0.70 -2.80 -1.94
CA TYR A 20 1.07 -2.82 -3.34
C TYR A 20 0.05 -3.62 -4.14
N GLU A 21 -0.38 -3.07 -5.27
CA GLU A 21 -1.00 -3.84 -6.35
C GLU A 21 0.06 -4.10 -7.41
N ILE A 22 0.30 -5.38 -7.70
CA ILE A 22 1.28 -5.79 -8.69
C ILE A 22 0.67 -6.60 -9.84
N GLU A 23 1.29 -6.43 -11.00
CA GLU A 23 1.07 -7.21 -12.21
C GLU A 23 2.29 -8.07 -12.51
N GLY A 24 2.06 -9.27 -13.05
CA GLY A 24 3.12 -10.23 -13.35
C GLY A 24 3.89 -10.64 -12.10
N GLU A 25 5.21 -10.71 -12.21
CA GLU A 25 6.07 -11.18 -11.12
C GLU A 25 6.30 -10.09 -10.07
N ASN A 26 6.67 -8.87 -10.49
CA ASN A 26 7.11 -7.80 -9.58
C ASN A 26 6.72 -6.38 -10.01
N THR A 27 5.88 -6.21 -11.04
CA THR A 27 5.59 -4.88 -11.59
C THR A 27 4.55 -4.15 -10.75
N ILE A 28 4.93 -3.04 -10.11
CA ILE A 28 4.01 -2.24 -9.28
C ILE A 28 3.13 -1.38 -10.18
N VAL A 29 1.81 -1.56 -10.07
CA VAL A 29 0.79 -0.78 -10.78
C VAL A 29 0.33 0.38 -9.91
N ARG A 30 -0.11 0.07 -8.68
CA ARG A 30 -0.52 1.04 -7.66
C ARG A 30 0.16 0.69 -6.33
N MET A 31 0.38 1.69 -5.49
CA MET A 31 0.71 1.45 -4.09
C MET A 31 0.09 2.51 -3.20
N LEU A 32 -0.08 2.18 -1.92
CA LEU A 32 -0.56 3.11 -0.91
C LEU A 32 0.19 2.92 0.41
N THR A 33 0.25 4.00 1.20
CA THR A 33 0.69 3.95 2.60
C THR A 33 -0.50 4.32 3.47
N HIS A 34 -0.77 3.53 4.50
CA HIS A 34 -1.80 3.79 5.48
C HIS A 34 -1.22 3.73 6.89
N ILE A 35 -1.46 4.77 7.69
CA ILE A 35 -1.15 4.82 9.12
C ILE A 35 -2.48 5.06 9.85
N PRO A 36 -3.18 4.01 10.31
CA PRO A 36 -4.51 4.11 10.91
C PRO A 36 -4.56 5.07 12.12
N GLU A 37 -3.52 5.06 12.95
CA GLU A 37 -3.48 5.75 14.24
C GLU A 37 -3.47 7.29 14.09
N VAL A 38 -3.01 7.79 12.94
CA VAL A 38 -3.01 9.22 12.61
C VAL A 38 -3.89 9.55 11.41
N ASN A 39 -4.72 8.59 10.98
CA ASN A 39 -5.61 8.70 9.82
C ASN A 39 -4.88 9.21 8.55
N GLU A 40 -3.65 8.76 8.34
CA GLU A 40 -2.85 9.15 7.17
C GLU A 40 -3.02 8.09 6.08
N ILE A 41 -3.48 8.50 4.89
CA ILE A 41 -3.50 7.68 3.69
C ILE A 41 -2.78 8.45 2.58
N LYS A 42 -1.80 7.82 1.94
CA LYS A 42 -1.10 8.35 0.76
C LYS A 42 -1.24 7.37 -0.38
N LEU A 43 -1.82 7.84 -1.49
CA LEU A 43 -2.03 7.04 -2.69
C LEU A 43 -0.97 7.36 -3.75
N TYR A 44 -0.51 6.33 -4.43
CA TYR A 44 0.45 6.43 -5.53
C TYR A 44 -0.11 5.66 -6.74
N PRO A 45 -0.96 6.29 -7.58
CA PRO A 45 -1.55 5.64 -8.76
C PRO A 45 -0.56 5.41 -9.89
N ASN A 46 0.58 6.11 -9.87
CA ASN A 46 1.66 5.94 -10.82
C ASN A 46 3.01 6.03 -10.07
N PRO A 47 3.40 5.00 -9.32
CA PRO A 47 4.59 5.06 -8.48
C PRO A 47 5.85 5.20 -9.33
N LYS A 48 6.83 5.99 -8.84
CA LYS A 48 8.13 6.15 -9.51
C LYS A 48 8.93 4.84 -9.52
N VAL A 49 8.78 4.06 -8.45
CA VAL A 49 9.34 2.71 -8.35
C VAL A 49 8.40 1.76 -9.06
N LYS A 50 8.90 1.06 -10.08
CA LYS A 50 8.11 0.16 -10.93
C LYS A 50 8.27 -1.32 -10.60
N SER A 51 9.27 -1.67 -9.78
CA SER A 51 9.54 -3.05 -9.38
C SER A 51 9.55 -3.17 -7.88
N LEU A 52 8.92 -4.21 -7.34
CA LEU A 52 9.05 -4.58 -5.94
C LEU A 52 10.50 -4.93 -5.59
N PHE A 53 10.90 -4.53 -4.40
CA PHE A 53 12.17 -4.91 -3.80
C PHE A 53 11.90 -5.95 -2.72
N GLN A 54 12.56 -7.11 -2.81
CA GLN A 54 12.42 -8.22 -1.87
C GLN A 54 10.95 -8.64 -1.64
N PRO A 55 10.20 -9.02 -2.69
CA PRO A 55 8.80 -9.43 -2.58
C PRO A 55 8.60 -10.59 -1.61
N GLU A 56 9.62 -11.43 -1.39
CA GLU A 56 9.61 -12.53 -0.44
C GLU A 56 9.50 -12.11 1.03
N ARG A 57 9.72 -10.82 1.32
CA ARG A 57 9.56 -10.23 2.67
C ARG A 57 8.18 -9.59 2.88
N LEU A 58 7.33 -9.59 1.85
CA LEU A 58 6.00 -9.02 1.92
C LEU A 58 4.98 -10.11 2.22
N ASP A 59 3.98 -9.74 3.00
CA ASP A 59 2.82 -10.57 3.27
C ASP A 59 1.79 -10.43 2.13
N GLU A 60 1.02 -11.48 1.87
CA GLU A 60 -0.13 -11.36 0.98
C GLU A 60 -1.20 -10.47 1.61
N ALA A 61 -1.76 -9.56 0.80
CA ALA A 61 -2.87 -8.71 1.17
C ALA A 61 -4.13 -9.16 0.43
N ALA A 62 -5.29 -8.94 1.06
CA ALA A 62 -6.57 -9.13 0.37
C ALA A 62 -6.79 -8.01 -0.64
N LYS A 63 -7.42 -8.30 -1.77
CA LYS A 63 -7.82 -7.27 -2.74
C LYS A 63 -8.75 -6.26 -2.10
N GLU A 64 -9.71 -6.75 -1.32
CA GLU A 64 -10.74 -5.96 -0.66
C GLU A 64 -10.14 -4.99 0.36
N GLU A 65 -9.09 -5.40 1.07
CA GLU A 65 -8.33 -4.54 1.98
C GLU A 65 -7.67 -3.38 1.22
N PHE A 66 -7.01 -3.68 0.10
CA PHE A 66 -6.35 -2.67 -0.72
C PHE A 66 -7.37 -1.65 -1.27
N GLU A 67 -8.42 -2.13 -1.93
CA GLU A 67 -9.41 -1.25 -2.58
C GLU A 67 -10.19 -0.43 -1.55
N TYR A 68 -10.52 -1.00 -0.39
CA TYR A 68 -11.18 -0.25 0.69
C TYR A 68 -10.33 0.94 1.15
N ILE A 69 -9.04 0.73 1.40
CA ILE A 69 -8.12 1.80 1.83
C ILE A 69 -7.88 2.80 0.68
N TRP A 70 -7.82 2.31 -0.55
CA TRP A 70 -7.70 3.13 -1.74
C TRP A 70 -8.88 4.09 -1.90
N ASP A 71 -10.10 3.59 -1.75
CA ASP A 71 -11.33 4.38 -1.85
C ASP A 71 -11.45 5.41 -0.74
N MET A 72 -11.05 5.05 0.50
CA MET A 72 -10.95 5.99 1.62
C MET A 72 -9.99 7.15 1.29
N GLY A 73 -8.79 6.84 0.80
CA GLY A 73 -7.80 7.84 0.42
C GLY A 73 -8.22 8.71 -0.77
N SER A 74 -8.96 8.14 -1.72
CA SER A 74 -9.45 8.84 -2.90
C SER A 74 -10.58 9.82 -2.55
N SER A 75 -11.44 9.43 -1.60
CA SER A 75 -12.55 10.24 -1.11
C SER A 75 -12.09 11.38 -0.19
N ALA A 76 -10.97 11.21 0.53
CA ALA A 76 -10.41 12.24 1.41
C ALA A 76 -9.81 13.45 0.68
N GLY A 77 -9.64 13.36 -0.66
CA GLY A 77 -9.14 14.43 -1.51
C GLY A 77 -10.19 15.11 -2.39
N SER A 78 -11.48 14.86 -2.17
CA SER A 78 -12.61 15.46 -2.91
C SER A 78 -13.17 16.70 -2.21
#